data_AF-A0AA36HAA8-F1
#
_entry.id   AF-A0AA36HAA8-F1
#
_cell.length_a   1.000
_cell.length_b   1.000
_cell.length_c   1.000
_cell.angle_alpha   90.00
_cell.angle_beta   90.00
_cell.angle_gamma   90.00
#
_symmetry.space_group_name_H-M   'P 1'
#
loop_
_entity.id
_entity.type
_entity.pdbx_description
1 polymer ?
#
loop_
_entity_poly.entity_id
_entity_poly.type
_entity_poly.pdbx_seq_one_letter_code
_entity_poly.pdbx_strand_id
1 'polypeptide(L)'
;MRQTDLNKLCLYLRNKIKLMYNAKNKNPPEMRVRRDKLEIKGVGEVIRSVILSMRLGINTEDWQGLPLEQLLDIRLRKQKEDGTLALGPLNLPGLEPEKPQEKEPEKETCMNEKENGKENENEGAGVSYSQAVRGKKRSTDEDGFVLPRKVKRTMQDKNVK
;
A
#
# COMPACT_ATOMS: atom_id res chain seq x y z
N MET A 1 11.91 20.50 -8.04
CA MET A 1 11.03 19.75 -8.98
C MET A 1 9.59 20.10 -8.61
N ARG A 2 8.78 20.68 -9.50
CA ARG A 2 7.38 21.00 -9.17
C ARG A 2 6.63 19.69 -8.95
N GLN A 3 6.00 19.52 -7.79
CA GLN A 3 5.16 18.35 -7.53
C GLN A 3 3.83 18.54 -8.26
N THR A 4 3.62 17.75 -9.31
CA THR A 4 2.32 17.62 -9.97
C THR A 4 1.44 16.65 -9.20
N ASP A 5 0.12 16.77 -9.34
CA ASP A 5 -0.81 15.84 -8.67
C ASP A 5 -0.65 14.40 -9.17
N LEU A 6 -0.20 14.20 -10.41
CA LEU A 6 0.21 12.88 -10.92
C LEU A 6 1.36 12.25 -10.12
N ASN A 7 2.38 13.05 -9.77
CA ASN A 7 3.49 12.56 -8.95
C ASN A 7 3.02 12.21 -7.54
N LYS A 8 2.14 13.04 -6.96
CA LYS A 8 1.55 12.76 -5.65
C LYS A 8 0.67 11.50 -5.69
N LEU A 9 -0.08 11.28 -6.78
CA LEU A 9 -0.88 10.06 -6.99
C LEU A 9 0.01 8.81 -7.07
N CYS A 10 1.16 8.88 -7.76
CA CYS A 10 2.13 7.78 -7.77
C CYS A 10 2.59 7.41 -6.34
N LEU A 11 2.85 8.41 -5.49
CA LEU A 11 3.26 8.21 -4.11
C LEU A 11 2.13 7.61 -3.26
N TYR A 12 0.91 8.11 -3.45
CA TYR A 12 -0.28 7.57 -2.79
C TYR A 12 -0.49 6.09 -3.12
N LEU A 13 -0.46 5.73 -4.41
CA LEU A 13 -0.63 4.35 -4.85
C LEU A 13 0.48 3.43 -4.31
N ARG A 14 1.72 3.91 -4.30
CA ARG A 14 2.84 3.16 -3.70
C ARG A 14 2.58 2.84 -2.23
N ASN A 15 2.07 3.79 -1.46
CA ASN A 15 1.76 3.58 -0.05
C ASN A 15 0.56 2.63 0.12
N LYS A 16 -0.51 2.80 -0.67
CA LYS A 16 -1.67 1.91 -0.62
C LYS A 16 -1.31 0.47 -0.98
N ILE A 17 -0.47 0.25 -1.99
CA ILE A 17 0.07 -1.07 -2.33
C ILE A 17 0.82 -1.66 -1.14
N LYS A 18 1.74 -0.91 -0.51
CA LYS A 18 2.45 -1.39 0.69
C LYS A 18 1.49 -1.79 1.81
N LEU A 19 0.44 -1.02 2.05
CA LEU A 19 -0.57 -1.35 3.05
C LEU A 19 -1.29 -2.66 2.71
N MET A 20 -1.65 -2.90 1.44
CA MET A 20 -2.25 -4.17 1.02
C MET A 20 -1.32 -5.37 1.23
N TYR A 21 -0.02 -5.21 0.97
CA TYR A 21 0.97 -6.27 1.24
C TYR A 21 1.16 -6.51 2.74
N ASN A 22 1.24 -5.44 3.53
CA ASN A 22 1.35 -5.52 4.98
C ASN A 22 0.13 -6.21 5.60
N ALA A 23 -1.09 -5.93 5.10
CA ALA A 23 -2.31 -6.59 5.55
C ALA A 23 -2.29 -8.11 5.29
N LYS A 24 -1.59 -8.56 4.24
CA LYS A 24 -1.40 -9.97 3.92
C LYS A 24 -0.14 -10.59 4.55
N ASN A 25 0.59 -9.86 5.40
CA ASN A 25 1.88 -10.26 5.98
C ASN A 25 2.93 -10.65 4.92
N LYS A 26 2.89 -10.02 3.74
CA LYS A 26 3.84 -10.27 2.64
C LYS A 26 4.76 -9.08 2.43
N ASN A 27 5.97 -9.35 1.93
CA ASN A 27 6.91 -8.29 1.61
C ASN A 27 6.48 -7.54 0.34
N PRO A 28 6.33 -6.20 0.38
CA PRO A 28 5.95 -5.44 -0.79
C PRO A 28 7.08 -5.44 -1.85
N PRO A 29 6.74 -5.50 -3.14
CA PRO A 29 7.73 -5.44 -4.21
C PRO A 29 8.41 -4.06 -4.25
N GLU A 30 9.64 -4.02 -4.75
CA GLU A 30 10.33 -2.73 -4.96
C GLU A 30 9.61 -1.94 -6.05
N MET A 31 9.19 -0.73 -5.69
CA MET A 31 8.49 0.20 -6.58
C MET A 31 9.34 1.46 -6.79
N ARG A 32 9.50 1.87 -8.05
CA ARG A 32 10.20 3.09 -8.46
C ARG A 32 9.23 4.06 -9.10
N VAL A 33 9.28 5.32 -8.69
CA VAL A 33 8.46 6.40 -9.26
C VAL A 33 9.29 7.11 -10.32
N ARG A 34 8.77 7.21 -11.55
CA ARG A 34 9.36 7.98 -12.65
C ARG A 34 8.34 8.99 -13.17
N ARG A 35 8.38 10.22 -12.64
CA ARG A 35 7.43 11.28 -12.98
C ARG A 35 5.98 10.80 -12.76
N ASP A 36 5.18 10.75 -13.83
CA ASP A 36 3.78 10.33 -13.89
C ASP A 36 3.58 8.80 -13.97
N LYS A 37 4.66 8.03 -13.91
CA LYS A 37 4.62 6.57 -14.06
C LYS A 37 5.20 5.86 -12.84
N LEU A 38 4.64 4.70 -12.56
CA LEU A 38 5.11 3.79 -11.52
C LEU A 38 5.65 2.51 -12.16
N GLU A 39 6.88 2.15 -11.78
CA GLU A 39 7.57 0.93 -12.19
C GLU A 39 7.54 -0.04 -11.01
N ILE A 40 6.91 -1.20 -11.19
CA ILE A 40 6.79 -2.25 -10.16
C ILE A 40 7.70 -3.40 -10.57
N LYS A 41 8.70 -3.74 -9.72
CA LYS A 41 9.52 -4.92 -9.97
C LYS A 41 8.67 -6.19 -9.91
N GLY A 42 8.81 -7.05 -10.92
CA GLY A 42 8.06 -8.30 -11.07
C GLY A 42 6.92 -8.23 -12.10
N VAL A 43 6.39 -7.04 -12.40
CA VAL A 43 5.40 -6.85 -13.47
C VAL A 43 6.09 -6.47 -14.79
N GLY A 44 7.25 -5.83 -14.73
CA GLY A 44 8.04 -5.44 -15.91
C GLY A 44 7.49 -4.22 -16.67
N GLU A 45 6.26 -3.79 -16.40
CA GLU A 45 5.64 -2.64 -17.06
C GLU A 45 5.76 -1.34 -16.25
N VAL A 46 6.06 -0.24 -16.96
CA VAL A 46 6.00 1.12 -16.43
C VAL A 46 4.61 1.69 -16.72
N ILE A 47 3.73 1.65 -15.71
CA ILE A 47 2.31 1.96 -15.85
C ILE A 47 2.04 3.40 -15.37
N ARG A 48 1.16 4.13 -16.07
CA ARG A 48 0.67 5.43 -15.61
C ARG A 48 -0.14 5.26 -14.33
N SER A 49 0.03 6.15 -13.35
CA SER A 49 -0.62 6.04 -12.04
C SER A 49 -2.15 6.01 -12.13
N VAL A 50 -2.75 6.78 -13.04
CA VAL A 50 -4.21 6.78 -13.27
C VAL A 50 -4.72 5.43 -13.78
N ILE A 51 -4.00 4.80 -14.72
CA ILE A 51 -4.38 3.48 -15.25
C ILE A 51 -4.17 2.42 -14.16
N LEU A 52 -3.12 2.56 -13.36
CA LEU A 52 -2.79 1.64 -12.28
C LEU A 52 -3.87 1.61 -11.20
N SER A 53 -4.40 2.76 -10.77
CA SER A 53 -5.46 2.81 -9.77
C SER A 53 -6.74 2.14 -10.27
N MET A 54 -7.08 2.33 -11.55
CA MET A 54 -8.22 1.67 -12.19
C MET A 54 -8.01 0.15 -12.28
N ARG A 55 -6.84 -0.31 -12.72
CA ARG A 55 -6.53 -1.75 -12.84
C ARG A 55 -6.48 -2.48 -11.50
N LEU A 56 -6.09 -1.79 -10.43
CA LEU A 56 -6.04 -2.35 -9.08
C LEU A 56 -7.37 -2.25 -8.33
N GLY A 57 -8.35 -1.50 -8.85
CA GLY A 57 -9.64 -1.29 -8.17
C GLY A 57 -9.49 -0.63 -6.79
N ILE A 58 -8.50 0.25 -6.62
CA ILE A 58 -8.27 0.92 -5.34
C ILE A 58 -9.29 2.05 -5.17
N ASN A 59 -10.00 2.06 -4.04
CA ASN A 59 -10.84 3.19 -3.65
C ASN A 59 -9.97 4.43 -3.43
N THR A 60 -10.23 5.49 -4.21
CA THR A 60 -9.51 6.76 -4.15
C THR A 60 -10.30 7.84 -3.41
N GLU A 61 -11.19 7.46 -2.50
CA GLU A 61 -11.97 8.42 -1.69
C GLU A 61 -11.07 9.18 -0.71
N ASP A 62 -10.03 8.51 -0.18
CA ASP A 62 -9.05 9.12 0.74
C ASP A 62 -8.06 10.07 0.03
N TRP A 63 -8.17 10.24 -1.29
CA TRP A 63 -7.22 10.99 -2.09
C TRP A 63 -7.52 12.49 -2.03
N GLN A 64 -6.56 13.27 -1.52
CA GLN A 64 -6.69 14.73 -1.31
C GLN A 64 -6.36 15.59 -2.55
N GLY A 65 -6.18 14.99 -3.73
CA GLY A 65 -5.80 15.70 -4.95
C GLY A 65 -6.95 15.85 -5.94
N LEU A 66 -6.60 16.20 -7.18
CA LEU A 66 -7.57 16.22 -8.27
C LEU A 66 -8.22 14.84 -8.45
N PRO A 67 -9.53 14.78 -8.75
CA PRO A 67 -10.20 13.52 -8.97
C PRO A 67 -9.60 12.78 -10.16
N LEU A 68 -9.65 11.46 -10.11
CA LEU A 68 -9.02 10.60 -11.12
C LEU A 68 -9.50 10.91 -12.54
N GLU A 69 -10.74 11.35 -12.68
CA GLU A 69 -11.36 11.72 -13.96
C GLU A 69 -10.77 12.97 -14.61
N GLN A 70 -10.26 13.90 -13.81
CA GLN A 70 -9.58 15.10 -14.31
C GLN A 70 -8.10 14.83 -14.64
N LEU A 71 -7.53 13.79 -14.02
CA LEU A 71 -6.16 13.33 -14.31
C LEU A 71 -6.10 12.40 -15.52
N LEU A 72 -7.23 11.88 -16.00
CA LEU A 72 -7.33 11.07 -17.21
C LEU A 72 -7.09 11.93 -18.46
N ASP A 73 -6.34 11.38 -19.42
CA ASP A 73 -6.24 11.96 -20.75
C ASP A 73 -7.63 12.00 -21.40
N ILE A 74 -7.94 13.07 -22.13
CA ILE A 74 -9.21 13.26 -22.84
C ILE A 74 -9.54 12.05 -23.73
N ARG A 75 -8.52 11.44 -24.35
CA ARG A 75 -8.66 10.23 -25.17
C ARG A 75 -9.10 9.01 -24.37
N LEU A 76 -8.48 8.78 -23.21
CA LEU A 76 -8.82 7.65 -22.34
C LEU A 76 -10.19 7.83 -21.70
N ARG A 77 -10.55 9.08 -21.39
CA ARG A 77 -11.87 9.42 -20.88
C ARG A 77 -12.96 9.08 -21.89
N LYS A 78 -12.80 9.47 -23.16
CA LYS A 78 -13.72 9.08 -24.24
C LYS A 78 -13.83 7.56 -24.36
N GLN A 79 -12.71 6.84 -24.40
CA GLN A 79 -12.72 5.38 -24.46
C GLN A 79 -13.42 4.72 -23.26
N LYS A 80 -13.35 5.33 -22.07
CA LYS A 80 -14.07 4.88 -20.87
C LYS A 80 -15.57 5.11 -21.03
N GLU A 81 -15.98 6.27 -21.53
CA GLU A 81 -17.39 6.63 -21.81
C GLU A 81 -17.97 5.73 -22.92
N ASP A 82 -17.18 5.44 -23.96
CA ASP A 82 -17.54 4.55 -25.09
C ASP A 82 -17.53 3.05 -24.70
N GLY A 83 -17.14 2.70 -23.46
CA GLY A 83 -17.00 1.32 -23.00
C GLY A 83 -15.94 0.50 -23.73
N THR A 84 -15.12 1.12 -24.58
CA THR A 84 -14.09 0.45 -25.39
C THR A 84 -12.78 0.26 -24.61
N LEU A 85 -12.63 0.93 -23.47
CA LEU A 85 -11.43 0.86 -22.65
C LEU A 85 -11.33 -0.49 -21.91
N ALA A 86 -10.71 -1.48 -22.56
CA ALA A 86 -10.40 -2.77 -21.95
C ALA A 86 -9.18 -2.66 -21.00
N LEU A 87 -9.42 -2.33 -19.74
CA LEU A 87 -8.41 -2.45 -18.68
C LEU A 87 -8.51 -3.82 -18.03
N GLY A 88 -7.59 -4.72 -18.41
CA GLY A 88 -7.44 -5.99 -17.71
C GLY A 88 -6.98 -5.81 -16.25
N PRO A 89 -7.38 -6.72 -15.34
CA PRO A 89 -6.94 -6.68 -13.95
C PRO A 89 -5.43 -6.84 -13.88
N LEU A 90 -4.79 -6.09 -12.97
CA LEU A 90 -3.35 -6.19 -12.74
C LEU A 90 -3.06 -7.08 -11.54
N ASN A 91 -2.49 -8.25 -11.80
CA ASN A 91 -2.03 -9.14 -10.74
C ASN A 91 -0.67 -8.68 -10.23
N LEU A 92 -0.63 -8.26 -8.96
CA LEU A 92 0.62 -7.92 -8.31
C LEU A 92 1.31 -9.19 -7.78
N PRO A 93 2.65 -9.31 -7.94
CA PRO A 93 3.37 -10.52 -7.56
C PRO A 93 3.26 -10.79 -6.06
N GLY A 94 2.83 -11.98 -5.68
CA GLY A 94 2.61 -12.35 -4.28
C GLY A 94 1.27 -11.86 -3.70
N LEU A 95 0.51 -11.04 -4.42
CA LEU A 95 -0.86 -10.69 -4.04
C LEU A 95 -1.92 -11.58 -4.72
N GLU A 96 -1.50 -12.69 -5.33
CA GLU A 96 -2.36 -13.62 -6.04
C GLU A 96 -3.61 -13.93 -5.20
N PRO A 97 -4.81 -13.87 -5.81
CA PRO A 97 -5.99 -14.41 -5.15
C PRO A 97 -5.66 -15.87 -4.86
N GLU A 98 -5.82 -16.31 -3.62
CA GLU A 98 -5.76 -17.74 -3.31
C GLU A 98 -6.68 -18.42 -4.31
N LYS A 99 -6.09 -19.23 -5.21
CA LYS A 99 -6.90 -20.16 -5.99
C LYS A 99 -7.74 -20.90 -4.96
N PRO A 100 -9.07 -20.98 -5.11
CA PRO A 100 -9.83 -21.90 -4.30
C PRO A 100 -9.17 -23.25 -4.51
N GLN A 101 -8.46 -23.74 -3.48
CA GLN A 101 -8.09 -25.12 -3.43
C GLN A 101 -9.41 -25.85 -3.56
N GLU A 102 -9.60 -26.56 -4.67
CA GLU A 102 -10.64 -27.57 -4.82
C GLU A 102 -10.46 -28.51 -3.64
N LYS A 103 -11.15 -28.23 -2.54
CA LYS A 103 -11.35 -29.21 -1.48
C LYS A 103 -12.13 -30.32 -2.16
N GLU A 104 -11.47 -31.47 -2.31
CA GLU A 104 -12.15 -32.70 -2.68
C GLU A 104 -13.40 -32.85 -1.79
N PRO A 105 -14.51 -33.35 -2.33
CA PRO A 105 -15.75 -33.51 -1.58
C PRO A 105 -15.60 -34.64 -0.57
N GLU A 106 -15.06 -34.33 0.61
CA GLU A 106 -15.17 -35.20 1.77
C GLU A 106 -16.61 -35.13 2.32
N LYS A 107 -17.40 -36.05 1.78
CA LYS A 107 -18.56 -36.75 2.34
C LYS A 107 -19.22 -36.11 3.55
N GLU A 108 -20.47 -35.75 3.30
CA GLU A 108 -21.57 -35.57 4.23
C GLU A 108 -21.48 -36.52 5.45
N THR A 109 -21.32 -35.92 6.63
CA THR A 109 -21.98 -36.39 7.84
C THR A 109 -22.87 -35.27 8.37
N CYS A 110 -24.13 -35.38 7.98
CA CYS A 110 -25.29 -34.89 8.71
C CYS A 110 -25.23 -35.33 10.18
N MET A 111 -25.47 -34.41 11.11
CA MET A 111 -26.25 -34.60 12.34
C MET A 111 -26.51 -33.25 13.01
N ASN A 112 -27.72 -33.15 13.54
CA ASN A 112 -28.50 -31.96 13.86
C ASN A 112 -28.16 -31.29 15.20
N GLU A 113 -28.55 -30.01 15.24
CA GLU A 113 -29.23 -29.28 16.32
C GLU A 113 -28.59 -29.22 17.72
N LYS A 114 -28.23 -27.99 18.10
CA LYS A 114 -28.63 -27.47 19.41
C LYS A 114 -28.81 -25.96 19.38
N GLU A 115 -30.07 -25.56 19.52
CA GLU A 115 -30.50 -24.26 20.00
C GLU A 115 -29.91 -23.99 21.39
N ASN A 116 -29.49 -22.76 21.63
CA ASN A 116 -29.87 -22.02 22.85
C ASN A 116 -29.42 -20.57 22.74
N GLY A 117 -30.40 -19.67 22.80
CA GLY A 117 -30.17 -18.25 22.96
C GLY A 117 -29.68 -17.89 24.36
N LYS A 118 -29.11 -16.69 24.48
CA LYS A 118 -29.42 -15.76 25.56
C LYS A 118 -28.85 -14.39 25.26
N GLU A 119 -29.78 -13.45 25.17
CA GLU A 119 -29.61 -12.03 25.39
C GLU A 119 -28.94 -11.79 26.76
N ASN A 120 -28.05 -10.81 26.85
CA ASN A 120 -27.93 -10.03 28.08
C ASN A 120 -27.22 -8.70 27.80
N GLU A 121 -28.00 -7.64 28.00
CA GLU A 121 -27.56 -6.29 28.26
C GLU A 121 -26.67 -6.29 29.52
N ASN A 122 -25.59 -5.51 29.52
CA ASN A 122 -25.11 -4.96 30.78
C ASN A 122 -24.38 -3.64 30.55
N GLU A 123 -25.05 -2.57 30.98
CA GLU A 123 -24.46 -1.28 31.27
C GLU A 123 -23.42 -1.43 32.39
N GLY A 124 -22.33 -0.67 32.32
CA GLY A 124 -21.28 -0.76 33.32
C GLY A 124 -20.33 0.42 33.25
N ALA A 125 -20.79 1.56 33.75
CA ALA A 125 -19.95 2.69 34.11
C ALA A 125 -18.80 2.24 35.03
N GLY A 126 -17.58 2.69 34.71
CA GLY A 126 -16.39 2.39 35.48
C GLY A 126 -15.30 3.41 35.23
N VAL A 127 -15.48 4.61 35.77
CA VAL A 127 -14.39 5.57 35.97
C VAL A 127 -13.39 4.90 36.92
N SER A 128 -12.18 4.57 36.43
CA SER A 128 -11.06 4.26 37.30
C SER A 128 -9.95 5.28 37.07
N TYR A 129 -9.94 6.24 37.99
CA TYR A 129 -8.86 7.17 38.26
C TYR A 129 -7.65 6.38 38.76
N SER A 130 -6.53 6.47 38.05
CA SER A 130 -5.23 6.07 38.59
C SER A 130 -4.16 7.01 38.05
N GLN A 131 -3.96 8.08 38.82
CA GLN A 131 -2.69 8.77 38.97
C GLN A 131 -1.58 7.76 39.35
N ALA A 132 -0.50 7.74 38.56
CA ALA A 132 0.87 7.43 38.99
C ALA A 132 1.79 7.93 37.84
N VAL A 133 2.36 9.14 37.89
CA VAL A 133 3.48 9.62 38.72
C VAL A 133 4.76 8.80 38.52
N ARG A 134 5.78 9.49 37.98
CA ARG A 134 7.23 9.22 38.00
C ARG A 134 7.81 8.23 36.97
N GLY A 135 8.59 8.77 36.05
CA GLY A 135 9.45 8.00 35.14
C GLY A 135 10.52 8.81 34.40
N LYS A 136 11.46 9.39 35.15
CA LYS A 136 12.86 9.69 34.77
C LYS A 136 13.13 10.48 33.46
N LYS A 137 13.40 11.78 33.64
CA LYS A 137 14.33 12.57 32.80
C LYS A 137 15.60 11.73 32.57
N ARG A 138 15.93 11.42 31.31
CA ARG A 138 17.32 11.17 30.92
C ARG A 138 17.90 12.52 30.53
N SER A 139 18.80 13.03 31.36
CA SER A 139 19.82 13.97 30.93
C SER A 139 20.68 13.25 29.90
N THR A 140 20.65 13.72 28.67
CA THR A 140 21.78 13.50 27.77
C THR A 140 22.69 14.70 27.97
N ASP A 141 23.74 14.44 28.73
CA ASP A 141 24.89 15.31 28.87
C ASP A 141 25.39 15.77 27.49
N GLU A 142 25.62 17.08 27.44
CA GLU A 142 26.43 17.78 26.45
C GLU A 142 27.85 17.16 26.45
N ASP A 143 28.12 16.17 25.59
CA ASP A 143 29.44 15.88 24.97
C ASP A 143 29.42 14.56 24.18
N GLY A 144 28.44 14.43 23.28
CA GLY A 144 28.43 13.38 22.28
C GLY A 144 29.38 13.71 21.13
N PHE A 145 30.66 13.37 21.26
CA PHE A 145 31.67 13.47 20.20
C PHE A 145 31.26 12.60 18.99
N VAL A 146 30.55 13.19 18.01
CA VAL A 146 30.20 12.53 16.75
C VAL A 146 31.44 12.51 15.86
N LEU A 147 32.09 11.36 15.76
CA LEU A 147 33.18 11.14 14.80
C LEU A 147 32.68 11.37 13.36
N PRO A 148 33.34 12.23 12.56
CA PRO A 148 33.00 12.40 11.16
C PRO A 148 33.25 11.10 10.40
N ARG A 149 32.21 10.59 9.73
CA ARG A 149 32.34 9.46 8.80
C ARG A 149 33.30 9.85 7.67
N LYS A 150 34.49 9.26 7.66
CA LYS A 150 35.42 9.32 6.53
C LYS A 150 34.76 8.68 5.30
N VAL A 151 34.31 9.51 4.37
CA VAL A 151 33.93 9.06 3.02
C VAL A 151 35.20 8.72 2.27
N LYS A 152 35.44 7.44 2.00
CA LYS A 152 36.49 7.00 1.07
C LYS A 152 36.10 7.45 -0.34
N ARG A 153 36.78 8.48 -0.86
CA ARG A 153 36.81 8.78 -2.30
C ARG A 153 37.54 7.64 -2.99
N THR A 154 36.81 6.81 -3.72
CA THR A 154 37.42 6.02 -4.81
C THR A 154 37.49 6.92 -6.03
N MET A 155 38.64 7.56 -6.23
CA MET A 155 39.05 7.98 -7.56
C MET A 155 39.35 6.72 -8.35
N GLN A 156 38.65 6.49 -9.45
CA GLN A 156 39.22 5.70 -10.54
C GLN A 156 39.28 6.60 -11.75
N ASP A 157 40.52 7.03 -11.98
CA ASP A 157 41.03 7.70 -13.15
C ASP A 157 40.69 6.94 -14.44
N LYS A 158 40.36 7.74 -15.45
CA LYS A 158 40.98 7.76 -16.78
C LYS A 158 41.68 6.46 -17.20
N ASN A 159 41.27 5.95 -18.37
CA ASN A 159 42.00 6.13 -19.65
C ASN A 159 41.84 4.89 -20.55
N VAL A 160 42.15 5.08 -21.84
CA VAL A 160 42.41 4.07 -22.89
C VAL A 160 41.11 3.61 -23.61
N LYS A 161 40.90 3.81 -24.91
CA LYS A 161 41.82 4.03 -26.05
C LYS A 161 41.13 4.85 -27.14
#